data_AF-A0A4Q5IY22-F1
#
_entry.id   AF-A0A4Q5IY22-F1
#
_cell.length_a   1.000
_cell.length_b   1.000
_cell.length_c   1.000
_cell.angle_alpha   90.00
_cell.angle_beta   90.00
_cell.angle_gamma   90.00
#
_symmetry.space_group_name_H-M   'P 1'
#
loop_
_entity.id
_entity.type
_entity.pdbx_description
1 polymer ?
#
loop_
_entity_poly.entity_id
_entity_poly.type
_entity_poly.pdbx_seq_one_letter_code
_entity_poly.pdbx_strand_id
1 'polypeptide(L)' 'MQPFVSGRISVDGEDFDVTASEDHPGQHHLTWASGPNPGYGFTCRRSDGQFSTEAQLVEQIRDFLASINSTTGYLD' A
#
# COMPACT_ATOMS: atom_id res chain seq x y z
N MET A 1 8.52 2.14 17.09
CA MET A 1 7.65 1.46 16.12
C MET A 1 8.56 0.80 15.10
N GLN A 2 8.40 -0.50 14.83
CA GLN A 2 9.27 -1.21 13.89
C GLN A 2 8.89 -0.88 12.44
N PRO A 3 9.87 -0.72 11.54
CA PRO A 3 9.61 -0.52 10.12
C PRO A 3 8.95 -1.77 9.53
N PHE A 4 7.98 -1.56 8.65
CA PHE A 4 7.34 -2.65 7.93
C PHE A 4 8.14 -2.91 6.66
N VAL A 5 8.79 -4.08 6.54
CA VAL A 5 9.65 -4.39 5.40
C VAL A 5 8.91 -5.21 4.37
N SER A 6 8.17 -6.24 4.79
CA SER A 6 7.36 -7.04 3.89
C SER A 6 6.28 -7.76 4.67
N GLY A 7 5.12 -7.98 4.05
CA GLY A 7 4.02 -8.72 4.65
C GLY A 7 2.68 -8.34 4.03
N ARG A 8 1.61 -8.95 4.52
CA ARG A 8 0.25 -8.67 4.08
C ARG A 8 -0.49 -7.83 5.10
N ILE A 9 -1.18 -6.80 4.61
CA ILE A 9 -2.01 -5.90 5.43
C ILE A 9 -3.44 -5.99 4.89
N SER A 10 -4.39 -6.28 5.78
CA SER A 10 -5.82 -6.26 5.47
C SER A 10 -6.43 -4.94 5.95
N VAL A 11 -7.05 -4.19 5.04
CA VAL A 11 -7.66 -2.88 5.31
C VAL A 11 -9.07 -2.88 4.77
N ASP A 12 -10.06 -2.65 5.64
CA ASP A 12 -11.48 -2.56 5.26
C ASP A 12 -12.00 -3.78 4.46
N GLY A 13 -11.40 -4.96 4.68
CA GLY A 13 -11.73 -6.22 4.01
C GLY A 13 -10.92 -6.49 2.74
N GLU A 14 -10.05 -5.57 2.34
CA GLU A 14 -9.14 -5.69 1.20
C GLU A 14 -7.73 -6.08 1.66
N ASP A 15 -7.11 -7.05 0.99
CA ASP A 15 -5.76 -7.51 1.26
C ASP A 15 -4.75 -6.83 0.33
N PHE A 16 -3.69 -6.29 0.93
CA PHE A 16 -2.55 -5.70 0.23
C PHE A 16 -1.27 -6.42 0.62
N ASP A 17 -0.55 -6.93 -0.38
CA ASP A 17 0.82 -7.41 -0.20
C ASP A 17 1.76 -6.20 -0.28
N VAL A 18 2.49 -5.96 0.80
CA VAL A 18 3.44 -4.85 0.88
C VAL A 18 4.85 -5.40 0.87
N THR A 19 5.69 -4.82 0.02
CA THR A 19 7.12 -5.12 -0.08
C THR A 19 7.92 -3.83 -0.12
N ALA A 20 8.87 -3.67 0.79
CA ALA A 20 9.82 -2.58 0.77
C ALA A 20 10.85 -2.80 -0.35
N SER A 21 11.19 -1.74 -1.05
CA SER A 21 12.20 -1.81 -2.10
C SER A 21 13.59 -1.78 -1.50
N GLU A 22 14.39 -2.80 -1.82
CA GLU A 22 15.80 -2.88 -1.38
C GLU A 22 16.66 -1.81 -2.08
N ASP A 23 16.35 -1.48 -3.33
CA ASP A 23 17.05 -0.45 -4.11
C ASP A 23 16.73 0.99 -3.67
N HIS A 24 15.58 1.20 -3.01
CA HIS A 24 15.07 2.53 -2.68
C HIS A 24 14.60 2.60 -1.22
N PRO A 25 15.46 3.05 -0.28
CA PRO A 25 15.10 3.19 1.13
C PRO A 25 13.85 4.07 1.30
N GLY A 26 12.87 3.53 2.04
CA GLY A 26 11.59 4.20 2.29
C GLY A 26 10.55 4.11 1.19
N GLN A 27 10.81 3.35 0.11
CA GLN A 27 9.80 2.97 -0.87
C GLN A 27 9.14 1.64 -0.49
N HIS A 28 7.82 1.62 -0.58
CA HIS A 28 6.99 0.43 -0.44
C HIS A 28 6.17 0.25 -1.70
N HIS A 29 6.17 -0.98 -2.20
CA HIS A 29 5.27 -1.45 -3.23
C HIS A 29 4.10 -2.14 -2.55
N LEU A 30 2.88 -1.65 -2.80
CA LEU A 30 1.65 -2.22 -2.28
C LEU A 30 0.87 -2.79 -3.46
N THR A 31 0.69 -4.11 -3.46
CA THR A 31 -0.08 -4.85 -4.46
C THR A 31 -1.42 -5.24 -3.87
N TRP A 32 -2.51 -4.82 -4.49
CA TRP A 32 -3.88 -5.17 -4.11
C TRP A 32 -4.18 -6.60 -4.54
N ALA A 33 -4.22 -7.50 -3.56
CA ALA A 33 -4.36 -8.94 -3.79
C ALA A 33 -5.82 -9.39 -3.89
N SER A 34 -6.72 -8.76 -3.14
CA SER A 34 -8.17 -9.05 -3.14
C SER A 34 -8.97 -8.20 -4.14
N GLY A 35 -8.35 -7.18 -4.72
CA GLY A 35 -9.03 -6.21 -5.56
C GLY A 35 -9.53 -6.79 -6.89
N PRO A 36 -10.44 -6.08 -7.58
CA PRO A 36 -11.01 -6.53 -8.85
C PRO A 36 -9.96 -6.62 -9.98
N ASN A 37 -8.85 -5.91 -9.83
CA ASN A 37 -7.76 -5.86 -10.80
C ASN A 37 -6.51 -6.56 -10.22
N PRO A 38 -6.23 -7.82 -10.60
CA PRO A 38 -5.11 -8.57 -10.04
C PRO A 38 -3.77 -7.92 -10.43
N GLY A 39 -2.92 -7.68 -9.43
CA GLY A 39 -1.62 -7.02 -9.62
C GLY A 39 -1.71 -5.49 -9.70
N TYR A 40 -2.91 -4.91 -9.53
CA TYR A 40 -3.07 -3.47 -9.37
C TYR A 40 -2.61 -3.05 -7.97
N GLY A 41 -2.23 -1.78 -7.82
CA GLY A 41 -1.65 -1.31 -6.58
C GLY A 41 -0.99 0.04 -6.75
N PHE A 42 -0.21 0.44 -5.75
CA PHE A 42 0.51 1.71 -5.79
C PHE A 42 1.85 1.59 -5.07
N THR A 43 2.77 2.46 -5.43
CA THR A 43 4.03 2.63 -4.70
C THR A 43 3.96 3.90 -3.89
N CYS A 44 4.23 3.80 -2.59
CA CYS A 44 4.44 4.98 -1.77
C CYS A 44 5.92 5.11 -1.40
N ARG A 45 6.43 6.33 -1.37
CA ARG A 45 7.78 6.62 -0.88
C ARG A 45 7.71 7.74 0.14
N ARG A 46 8.35 7.55 1.29
CA ARG A 46 8.50 8.63 2.26
C ARG A 46 9.64 9.55 1.86
N SER A 47 9.38 10.86 1.95
CA SER A 47 10.37 11.90 1.66
C SER A 47 11.52 11.96 2.67
N ASP A 48 11.31 11.45 3.89
CA ASP A 48 12.34 11.34 4.94
C ASP A 48 13.28 10.13 4.76
N GLY A 49 13.05 9.30 3.73
CA GLY A 49 13.86 8.12 3.43
C GLY A 49 13.74 6.99 4.46
N GLN A 50 12.83 7.11 5.43
CA GLN A 50 12.57 6.05 6.41
C GLN A 50 11.53 5.07 5.87
N PHE A 51 11.53 3.84 6.38
CA PHE A 51 10.47 2.89 6.08
C PHE A 51 9.21 3.22 6.89
N SER A 52 8.07 3.24 6.20
CA SER A 52 6.76 3.29 6.81
C SER A 52 6.54 2.14 7.80
N THR A 53 5.78 2.45 8.84
CA THR A 53 5.23 1.47 9.79
C THR A 53 3.94 0.90 9.22
N GLU A 54 3.49 -0.25 9.73
CA GLU A 54 2.21 -0.85 9.32
C GLU A 54 1.04 0.14 9.42
N ALA A 55 0.92 0.86 10.54
CA ALA A 55 -0.14 1.85 10.74
C ALA A 55 -0.16 2.94 9.65
N GLN A 56 1.01 3.42 9.22
CA GLN A 56 1.09 4.42 8.16
C GLN A 56 0.79 3.83 6.78
N LEU A 57 1.12 2.56 6.55
CA LEU A 57 0.71 1.85 5.34
C LEU A 57 -0.81 1.67 5.30
N VAL A 58 -1.43 1.32 6.43
CA VAL A 58 -2.89 1.23 6.56
C VAL A 58 -3.56 2.57 6.23
N GLU A 59 -3.04 3.68 6.75
CA GLU A 59 -3.57 5.02 6.43
C GLU A 59 -3.46 5.34 4.94
N GLN A 60 -2.32 5.05 4.31
CA GLN A 60 -2.14 5.26 2.88
C GLN A 60 -3.02 4.34 2.01
N ILE A 61 -3.22 3.08 2.43
CA ILE A 61 -4.13 2.16 1.75
C ILE A 61 -5.57 2.68 1.84
N ARG A 62 -5.98 3.22 2.99
CA ARG A 62 -7.31 3.83 3.13
C ARG A 62 -7.50 5.04 2.23
N ASP A 63 -6.50 5.92 2.16
CA ASP A 63 -6.53 7.09 1.27
C ASP A 63 -6.59 6.67 -0.21
N PHE A 64 -5.82 5.64 -0.58
CA PHE A 64 -5.91 5.02 -1.89
C PHE A 64 -7.31 4.46 -2.16
N LEU A 65 -7.86 3.62 -1.28
CA LEU A 65 -9.21 3.07 -1.45
C LEU A 65 -10.30 4.16 -1.50
N ALA A 66 -10.14 5.26 -0.76
CA ALA A 66 -11.06 6.39 -0.79
C ALA A 66 -10.97 7.21 -2.08
N SER A 67 -9.81 7.22 -2.73
CA SER A 67 -9.61 7.85 -4.05
C SER A 67 -9.93 6.92 -5.22
N ILE A 68 -10.01 5.61 -4.98
CA ILE A 68 -10.54 4.66 -5.96
C ILE A 68 -12.05 4.83 -6.09
N ASN A 69 -12.50 5.01 -7.33
CA ASN A 69 -13.91 4.95 -7.67
C ASN A 69 -14.42 3.52 -7.46
N SER A 70 -15.31 3.34 -6.48
CA SER A 70 -15.89 2.05 -6.11
C SER A 70 -16.68 1.36 -7.23
N THR A 71 -17.05 2.11 -8.29
CA THR A 71 -17.77 1.58 -9.46
C THR A 71 -16.81 1.04 -10.53
N THR A 72 -15.61 1.61 -10.67
CA THR A 72 -14.67 1.24 -11.74
C THR A 72 -13.42 0.51 -11.24
N GLY A 73 -13.07 0.65 -9.96
CA GLY A 73 -11.82 0.09 -9.39
C GLY A 73 -10.56 0.84 -9.82
N TYR A 74 -10.69 2.05 -10.37
CA TYR A 74 -9.59 2.94 -10.78
C TYR A 74 -9.64 4.27 -10.03
N LEU A 75 -8.51 4.98 -10.02
CA LEU A 75 -8.41 6.36 -9.49
C LEU A 75 -9.18 7.30 -10.43
N ASP A 76 -10.09 8.12 -9.90
CA ASP A 76 -10.79 9.19 -10.65
C ASP A 76 -10.03 10.52 -10.57
#